data_AF-A0AAE3R3F8-F1
#
_entry.id   AF-A0AAE3R3F8-F1
#
_cell.length_a   1.000
_cell.length_b   1.000
_cell.length_c   1.000
_cell.angle_alpha   90.00
_cell.angle_beta   90.00
_cell.angle_gamma   90.00
#
_symmetry.space_group_name_H-M   'P 1'
#
loop_
_entity.id
_entity.type
_entity.pdbx_description
1 polymer ?
#
loop_
_entity_poly.entity_id
_entity_poly.type
_entity_poly.pdbx_seq_one_letter_code
_entity_poly.pdbx_strand_id
1 'polypeptide(L)'
;MSKKHWTYFGIGIFLIFCIPVVLNLPAFRPELDFSQSGQIGDTLGGITAPFINIIGGLLIYLSFQKQVEANQKQTEAIAKQIEANELQREALTIQREALENERENLKEEIKRAKDQEELQLLETMFNEFRNEVHLLEYEQYHYQSNPILKADNAIAAFSDTLLLEKDQIFQITQDSDEIIHKRIRQNIQFIIALSYILTSFASFLFQFENSTLESNSKSVLYTKFHLYYLTKIGVHIYGTFKIATQITYLEEYVVIVKTINDKLDKFEKEYDSIIPKIQIPGSQLI
;
A
#
# COMPACT_ATOMS: atom_id res chain seq x y z
N MET A 1 -30.77 -16.38 52.01
CA MET A 1 -31.25 -16.74 53.36
C MET A 1 -30.66 -15.76 54.37
N SER A 2 -31.47 -15.20 55.28
CA SER A 2 -31.00 -14.21 56.26
C SER A 2 -30.25 -14.86 57.43
N LYS A 3 -29.35 -14.12 58.11
CA LYS A 3 -28.55 -14.60 59.26
C LYS A 3 -29.38 -15.32 60.33
N LYS A 4 -30.63 -14.92 60.53
CA LYS A 4 -31.57 -15.54 61.48
C LYS A 4 -31.86 -17.01 61.15
N HIS A 5 -31.94 -17.38 59.87
CA HIS A 5 -32.21 -18.76 59.43
C HIS A 5 -31.06 -19.70 59.78
N TRP A 6 -29.81 -19.24 59.63
CA TRP A 6 -28.63 -20.00 60.02
C TRP A 6 -28.56 -20.20 61.54
N THR A 7 -28.97 -19.20 62.33
CA THR A 7 -29.02 -19.34 63.80
C THR A 7 -30.05 -20.39 64.23
N TYR A 8 -31.26 -20.40 63.67
CA TYR A 8 -32.27 -21.41 64.00
C TYR A 8 -31.85 -22.82 63.57
N PHE A 9 -31.22 -22.95 62.41
CA PHE A 9 -30.69 -24.23 61.94
C PHE A 9 -29.57 -24.75 62.84
N GLY A 10 -28.64 -23.88 63.25
CA GLY A 10 -27.57 -24.22 64.19
C GLY A 10 -28.08 -24.62 65.58
N ILE A 11 -29.10 -23.92 66.10
CA ILE A 11 -29.76 -24.27 67.37
C ILE A 11 -30.46 -25.64 67.25
N GLY A 12 -31.16 -25.89 66.14
CA GLY A 12 -31.82 -27.18 65.90
C GLY A 12 -30.84 -28.35 65.89
N ILE A 13 -29.73 -28.21 65.17
CA ILE A 13 -28.66 -29.23 65.15
C ILE A 13 -28.08 -29.42 66.56
N PHE A 14 -27.75 -28.34 67.26
CA PHE A 14 -27.20 -28.42 68.63
C PHE A 14 -28.15 -29.16 69.58
N LEU A 15 -29.45 -28.87 69.53
CA LEU A 15 -30.44 -29.53 70.36
C LEU A 15 -30.59 -31.03 70.04
N ILE A 16 -30.54 -31.43 68.77
CA ILE A 16 -30.61 -32.84 68.37
C ILE A 16 -29.47 -33.66 68.97
N PHE A 17 -28.26 -33.09 69.07
CA PHE A 17 -27.11 -33.78 69.65
C PHE A 17 -27.03 -33.67 71.17
N CYS A 18 -27.40 -32.52 71.75
CA CYS A 18 -27.27 -32.29 73.19
C CYS A 18 -28.42 -32.88 74.01
N ILE A 19 -29.65 -32.92 73.49
CA ILE A 19 -30.81 -33.43 74.25
C ILE A 19 -30.64 -34.91 74.63
N PRO A 20 -30.26 -35.84 73.72
CA PRO A 20 -30.06 -37.24 74.08
C PRO A 20 -28.95 -37.45 75.11
N VAL A 21 -27.91 -36.61 75.09
CA VAL A 21 -26.81 -36.67 76.06
C VAL A 21 -27.28 -36.19 77.44
N VAL A 22 -27.99 -35.06 77.49
CA VAL A 22 -28.51 -34.49 78.74
C VAL A 22 -29.55 -35.40 79.39
N LEU A 23 -30.41 -36.05 78.59
CA LEU A 23 -31.44 -36.96 79.08
C LEU A 23 -30.91 -38.34 79.53
N ASN A 24 -29.69 -38.71 79.13
CA ASN A 24 -29.02 -39.95 79.55
C ASN A 24 -28.06 -39.78 80.74
N LEU A 25 -27.89 -38.57 81.27
CA LEU A 25 -27.11 -38.34 82.50
C LEU A 25 -27.90 -38.76 83.74
N PRO A 26 -27.24 -39.17 84.85
CA PRO A 26 -27.92 -39.54 86.09
C PRO A 26 -28.78 -38.38 86.60
N ALA A 27 -30.03 -38.69 86.94
CA ALA A 27 -31.01 -37.67 87.29
C ALA A 27 -30.62 -36.91 88.56
N PHE A 28 -30.56 -35.58 88.46
CA PHE A 28 -30.24 -34.70 89.59
C PHE A 28 -31.40 -34.60 90.60
N ARG A 29 -32.61 -35.02 90.22
CA ARG A 29 -33.80 -35.06 91.08
C ARG A 29 -34.59 -36.37 90.84
N PRO A 30 -35.19 -36.99 91.88
CA PRO A 30 -35.96 -38.23 91.74
C PRO A 30 -37.14 -38.12 90.77
N GLU A 31 -37.76 -36.94 90.65
CA GLU A 31 -38.90 -36.69 89.74
C GLU A 31 -38.49 -36.58 88.27
N LEU A 32 -37.19 -36.51 87.99
CA LEU A 32 -36.59 -36.49 86.66
C LEU A 32 -35.80 -37.78 86.39
N ASP A 33 -36.01 -38.82 87.20
CA ASP A 33 -35.42 -40.14 87.00
C ASP A 33 -36.15 -40.89 85.89
N PHE A 34 -35.61 -40.76 84.68
CA PHE A 34 -36.11 -41.41 83.48
C PHE A 34 -35.58 -42.84 83.31
N SER A 35 -34.84 -43.40 84.28
CA SER A 35 -34.22 -44.73 84.19
C SER A 35 -35.19 -45.89 83.95
N GLN A 36 -36.48 -45.73 84.33
CA GLN A 36 -37.55 -46.71 84.06
C GLN A 36 -38.53 -46.26 82.96
N SER A 37 -38.28 -45.11 82.31
CA SER A 37 -39.19 -44.50 81.32
C SER A 37 -38.99 -44.99 79.88
N GLY A 38 -38.13 -45.99 79.65
CA GLY A 38 -37.86 -46.55 78.32
C GLY A 38 -39.14 -46.90 77.55
N GLN A 39 -40.16 -47.41 78.24
CA GLN A 39 -41.45 -47.74 77.65
C GLN A 39 -42.24 -46.51 77.11
N ILE A 40 -42.06 -45.33 77.73
CA ILE A 40 -42.63 -44.06 77.24
C ILE A 40 -41.88 -43.60 75.99
N GLY A 41 -40.55 -43.69 76.00
CA GLY A 41 -39.70 -43.42 74.83
C GLY A 41 -40.03 -44.34 73.66
N ASP A 42 -40.23 -45.63 73.91
CA ASP A 42 -40.61 -46.63 72.90
C ASP A 42 -42.01 -46.39 72.34
N THR A 43 -42.96 -45.95 73.18
CA THR A 43 -44.32 -45.63 72.74
C THR A 43 -44.35 -44.33 71.92
N LEU A 44 -43.64 -43.29 72.38
CA LEU A 44 -43.49 -42.05 71.62
C LEU A 44 -42.75 -42.29 70.31
N GLY A 45 -41.65 -43.03 70.31
CA GLY A 45 -40.89 -43.40 69.12
C GLY A 45 -41.73 -44.25 68.14
N GLY A 46 -42.45 -45.26 68.65
CA GLY A 46 -43.30 -46.13 67.85
C GLY A 46 -44.49 -45.42 67.19
N ILE A 47 -45.08 -44.42 67.87
CA ILE A 47 -46.17 -43.62 67.30
C ILE A 47 -45.63 -42.53 66.39
N THR A 48 -44.58 -41.80 66.79
CA THR A 48 -44.07 -40.63 66.04
C THR A 48 -43.25 -40.99 64.81
N ALA A 49 -42.50 -42.10 64.83
CA ALA A 49 -41.64 -42.48 63.72
C ALA A 49 -42.41 -42.68 62.39
N PRO A 50 -43.58 -43.37 62.35
CA PRO A 50 -44.41 -43.42 61.15
C PRO A 50 -44.83 -42.05 60.62
N PHE A 51 -45.25 -41.12 61.49
CA PHE A 51 -45.65 -39.77 61.06
C PHE A 51 -44.46 -38.96 60.53
N ILE A 52 -43.30 -39.03 61.20
CA ILE A 52 -42.07 -38.37 60.74
C ILE A 52 -41.64 -38.94 59.39
N ASN A 53 -41.70 -40.25 59.20
CA ASN A 53 -41.37 -40.91 57.94
C ASN A 53 -42.33 -40.51 56.80
N ILE A 54 -43.63 -40.40 57.08
CA ILE A 54 -44.62 -39.93 56.10
C ILE A 54 -44.36 -38.47 55.72
N ILE A 55 -44.11 -37.59 56.71
CA ILE A 55 -43.77 -36.18 56.46
C ILE A 55 -42.47 -36.08 55.67
N GLY A 56 -41.45 -36.85 56.03
CA GLY A 56 -40.18 -36.92 55.31
C GLY A 56 -40.35 -37.36 53.85
N GLY A 57 -41.13 -38.42 53.61
CA GLY A 57 -41.47 -38.89 52.28
C GLY A 57 -42.22 -37.85 51.45
N LEU A 58 -43.18 -37.15 52.05
CA LEU A 58 -43.93 -36.07 51.40
C LEU A 58 -43.02 -34.89 51.01
N LEU A 59 -42.11 -34.48 51.91
CA LEU A 59 -41.15 -33.41 51.64
C LEU A 59 -40.15 -33.80 50.53
N ILE A 60 -39.71 -35.06 50.51
CA ILE A 60 -38.86 -35.59 49.43
C ILE A 60 -39.60 -35.55 48.10
N TYR A 61 -40.86 -35.99 48.06
CA TYR A 61 -41.68 -35.96 46.85
C TYR A 61 -41.85 -34.52 46.32
N LEU A 62 -42.20 -33.57 47.18
CA LEU A 62 -42.33 -32.16 46.81
C LEU A 62 -41.01 -31.56 46.33
N SER A 63 -39.89 -31.94 46.95
CA SER A 63 -38.55 -31.54 46.50
C SER A 63 -38.25 -32.05 45.11
N PHE A 64 -38.53 -33.32 44.82
CA PHE A 64 -38.33 -33.89 43.48
C PHE A 64 -39.20 -33.21 42.43
N GLN A 65 -40.47 -32.90 42.72
CA GLN A 65 -41.31 -32.15 41.80
C GLN A 65 -40.70 -30.78 41.47
N LYS A 66 -40.20 -30.05 42.47
CA LYS A 66 -39.56 -28.75 42.24
C LYS A 66 -38.24 -28.86 41.48
N GLN A 67 -37.47 -29.91 41.71
CA GLN A 67 -36.25 -30.19 40.94
C GLN A 67 -36.57 -30.47 39.46
N VAL A 68 -37.63 -31.24 39.16
CA VAL A 68 -38.06 -31.50 37.78
C VAL A 68 -38.49 -30.21 37.07
N GLU A 69 -39.29 -29.38 37.74
CA GLU A 69 -39.72 -28.08 37.21
C GLU A 69 -38.51 -27.15 36.92
N ALA A 70 -37.52 -27.12 37.83
CA ALA A 70 -36.30 -26.33 37.66
C ALA A 70 -35.46 -26.83 36.48
N ASN A 71 -35.30 -28.15 36.33
CA ASN A 71 -34.53 -28.75 35.24
C ASN A 71 -35.16 -28.46 33.87
N GLN A 72 -36.50 -28.50 33.77
CA GLN A 72 -37.22 -28.13 32.55
C GLN A 72 -36.93 -26.67 32.17
N LYS A 73 -37.09 -25.74 33.12
CA LYS A 73 -36.80 -24.32 32.91
C LYS A 73 -35.35 -24.06 32.52
N GLN A 74 -34.41 -24.76 33.15
CA GLN A 74 -32.99 -24.66 32.82
C GLN A 74 -32.71 -25.16 31.40
N THR A 75 -33.34 -26.27 30.99
CA THR A 75 -33.17 -26.83 29.65
C THR A 75 -33.70 -25.88 28.58
N GLU A 76 -34.87 -25.28 28.80
CA GLU A 76 -35.43 -24.27 27.89
C GLU A 76 -34.54 -23.02 27.80
N ALA A 77 -33.99 -22.56 28.93
CA ALA A 77 -33.07 -21.42 28.94
C ALA A 77 -31.78 -21.71 28.18
N ILE A 78 -31.21 -22.91 28.34
CA ILE A 78 -30.02 -23.34 27.59
C ILE A 78 -30.32 -23.42 26.11
N ALA A 79 -31.46 -23.99 25.70
CA ALA A 79 -31.84 -24.07 24.30
C ALA A 79 -31.93 -22.68 23.65
N LYS A 80 -32.59 -21.72 24.31
CA LYS A 80 -32.65 -20.32 23.85
C LYS A 80 -31.28 -19.65 23.78
N GLN A 81 -30.39 -19.96 24.74
CA GLN A 81 -29.03 -19.42 24.74
C GLN A 81 -28.19 -20.01 23.59
N ILE A 82 -28.36 -21.29 23.26
CA ILE A 82 -27.69 -21.92 22.12
C ILE A 82 -28.15 -21.24 20.83
N GLU A 83 -29.47 -21.10 20.63
CA GLU A 83 -30.04 -20.43 19.46
C GLU A 83 -29.52 -18.99 19.31
N ALA A 84 -29.53 -18.21 20.39
CA ALA A 84 -29.00 -16.85 20.38
C ALA A 84 -27.49 -16.81 20.06
N ASN A 85 -26.71 -17.75 20.58
CA ASN A 85 -25.28 -17.87 20.28
C ASN A 85 -25.03 -18.28 18.82
N GLU A 86 -25.86 -19.14 18.25
CA GLU A 86 -25.77 -19.54 16.84
C GLU A 86 -26.04 -18.33 15.92
N LEU A 87 -27.12 -17.60 16.18
CA LEU A 87 -27.43 -16.36 15.46
C LEU A 87 -26.30 -15.32 15.59
N GLN A 88 -25.73 -15.18 16.79
CA GLN A 88 -24.60 -14.27 17.00
C GLN A 88 -23.36 -14.70 16.21
N ARG A 89 -23.07 -16.02 16.13
CA ARG A 89 -21.95 -16.55 15.34
C ARG A 89 -22.16 -16.35 13.85
N GLU A 90 -23.38 -16.53 13.36
CA GLU A 90 -23.73 -16.27 11.97
C GLU A 90 -23.53 -14.79 11.63
N ALA A 91 -24.07 -13.88 12.45
CA ALA A 91 -23.88 -12.44 12.27
C ALA A 91 -22.39 -12.03 12.29
N LEU A 92 -21.59 -12.65 13.17
CA LEU A 92 -20.15 -12.38 13.24
C LEU A 92 -19.40 -12.93 12.02
N THR A 93 -19.84 -14.04 11.45
CA THR A 93 -19.29 -14.58 10.19
C THR A 93 -19.56 -13.62 9.03
N ILE A 94 -20.80 -13.16 8.88
CA ILE A 94 -21.19 -12.19 7.85
C ILE A 94 -20.39 -10.88 8.01
N GLN A 95 -20.21 -10.40 9.25
CA GLN A 95 -19.42 -9.20 9.51
C GLN A 95 -17.95 -9.36 9.12
N ARG A 96 -17.36 -10.55 9.35
CA ARG A 96 -15.98 -10.83 8.93
C ARG A 96 -15.83 -10.84 7.42
N GLU A 97 -16.76 -11.49 6.72
CA GLU A 97 -16.76 -11.52 5.24
C GLU A 97 -16.90 -10.11 4.66
N ALA A 98 -17.76 -9.26 5.25
CA ALA A 98 -17.89 -7.87 4.84
C ALA A 98 -16.59 -7.06 5.03
N LEU A 99 -15.92 -7.23 6.17
CA LEU A 99 -14.63 -6.59 6.46
C LEU A 99 -13.50 -7.07 5.55
N GLU A 100 -13.49 -8.36 5.21
CA GLU A 100 -12.50 -8.91 4.27
C GLU A 100 -12.69 -8.32 2.87
N ASN A 101 -13.94 -8.24 2.39
CA ASN A 101 -14.25 -7.59 1.12
C ASN A 101 -13.86 -6.10 1.10
N GLU A 102 -14.14 -5.36 2.18
CA GLU A 102 -13.73 -3.96 2.32
C GLU A 102 -12.21 -3.80 2.28
N ARG A 103 -11.48 -4.68 2.96
CA ARG A 103 -10.01 -4.67 2.97
C ARG A 103 -9.42 -4.93 1.60
N GLU A 104 -9.97 -5.87 0.83
CA GLU A 104 -9.49 -6.12 -0.54
C GLU A 104 -9.79 -4.92 -1.46
N ASN A 105 -10.96 -4.30 -1.35
CA ASN A 105 -11.28 -3.08 -2.08
C ASN A 105 -10.29 -1.95 -1.76
N LEU A 106 -9.97 -1.73 -0.48
CA LEU A 106 -9.01 -0.71 -0.06
C LEU A 106 -7.60 -0.98 -0.58
N LYS A 107 -7.16 -2.25 -0.66
CA LYS A 107 -5.86 -2.59 -1.26
C LYS A 107 -5.81 -2.19 -2.73
N GLU A 108 -6.87 -2.49 -3.48
CA GLU A 108 -6.98 -2.11 -4.89
C GLU A 108 -7.01 -0.58 -5.07
N GLU A 109 -7.70 0.15 -4.20
CA GLU A 109 -7.71 1.61 -4.21
C GLU A 109 -6.32 2.21 -3.92
N ILE A 110 -5.61 1.70 -2.90
CA ILE A 110 -4.24 2.14 -2.58
C ILE A 110 -3.29 1.86 -3.75
N LYS A 111 -3.41 0.68 -4.38
CA LYS A 111 -2.62 0.33 -5.56
C LYS A 111 -2.85 1.34 -6.68
N ARG A 112 -4.12 1.62 -7.03
CA ARG A 112 -4.47 2.60 -8.06
C ARG A 112 -3.97 4.00 -7.73
N ALA A 113 -4.08 4.44 -6.48
CA ALA A 113 -3.60 5.75 -6.06
C ALA A 113 -2.07 5.87 -6.22
N LYS A 114 -1.33 4.82 -5.86
CA LYS A 114 0.12 4.77 -6.05
C LYS A 114 0.51 4.80 -7.53
N ASP A 115 -0.19 4.03 -8.36
CA ASP A 115 0.03 4.02 -9.82
C ASP A 115 -0.26 5.40 -10.43
N GLN A 116 -1.29 6.10 -9.94
CA GLN A 116 -1.60 7.47 -10.35
C GLN A 116 -0.54 8.48 -9.93
N GLU A 117 -0.02 8.38 -8.71
CA GLU A 117 1.05 9.25 -8.21
C GLU A 117 2.35 9.06 -9.03
N GLU A 118 2.74 7.80 -9.29
CA GLU A 118 3.90 7.47 -10.11
C GLU A 118 3.73 7.96 -11.56
N LEU A 119 2.52 7.83 -12.13
CA LEU A 119 2.19 8.36 -13.45
C LEU A 119 2.31 9.90 -13.50
N GLN A 120 1.77 10.60 -12.49
CA GLN A 120 1.87 12.06 -12.40
C GLN A 120 3.31 12.54 -12.28
N LEU A 121 4.14 11.84 -11.51
CA LEU A 121 5.57 12.15 -11.39
C LEU A 121 6.27 12.01 -12.75
N LEU A 122 6.05 10.90 -13.46
CA LEU A 122 6.64 10.67 -14.78
C LEU A 122 6.15 11.68 -15.83
N GLU A 123 4.86 12.05 -15.80
CA GLU A 123 4.34 13.11 -16.67
C GLU A 123 4.96 14.48 -16.36
N THR A 124 5.20 14.79 -15.08
CA THR A 124 5.87 16.03 -14.66
C THR A 124 7.29 16.07 -15.17
N MET A 125 8.08 15.00 -14.93
CA MET A 125 9.45 14.88 -15.43
C MET A 125 9.50 14.98 -16.96
N PHE A 126 8.53 14.38 -17.66
CA PHE A 126 8.46 14.49 -19.11
C PHE A 126 8.19 15.91 -19.59
N ASN A 127 7.31 16.64 -18.90
CA ASN A 127 6.99 18.02 -19.25
C ASN A 127 8.17 18.95 -19.00
N GLU A 128 8.89 18.78 -17.88
CA GLU A 128 10.14 19.50 -17.60
C GLU A 128 11.17 19.25 -18.71
N PHE A 129 11.39 17.98 -19.04
CA PHE A 129 12.26 17.58 -20.11
C PHE A 129 11.84 18.17 -21.48
N ARG A 130 10.54 18.20 -21.77
CA ARG A 130 10.01 18.82 -23.00
C ARG A 130 10.33 20.31 -23.06
N ASN A 131 10.17 21.01 -21.94
CA ASN A 131 10.46 22.44 -21.86
C ASN A 131 11.94 22.72 -22.12
N GLU A 132 12.85 21.89 -21.59
CA GLU A 132 14.29 22.01 -21.84
C GLU A 132 14.64 21.90 -23.33
N VAL A 133 14.08 20.90 -24.02
CA VAL A 133 14.28 20.74 -25.47
C VAL A 133 13.74 21.94 -26.24
N HIS A 134 12.58 22.48 -25.86
CA HIS A 134 12.03 23.67 -26.51
C HIS A 134 12.93 24.90 -26.33
N LEU A 135 13.59 25.06 -25.18
CA LEU A 135 14.57 26.12 -24.98
C LEU A 135 15.77 25.96 -25.93
N LEU A 136 16.26 24.74 -26.15
CA LEU A 136 17.34 24.51 -27.14
C LEU A 136 16.91 24.82 -28.56
N GLU A 137 15.69 24.43 -28.95
CA GLU A 137 15.15 24.77 -30.28
C GLU A 137 15.09 26.28 -30.49
N TYR A 138 14.67 27.02 -29.46
CA TYR A 138 14.63 28.47 -29.47
C TYR A 138 16.04 29.08 -29.61
N GLU A 139 17.00 28.63 -28.80
CA GLU A 139 18.39 29.08 -28.89
C GLU A 139 19.00 28.80 -30.27
N GLN A 140 18.74 27.62 -30.85
CA GLN A 140 19.21 27.25 -32.18
C GLN A 140 18.57 28.08 -33.29
N TYR A 141 17.27 28.38 -33.20
CA TYR A 141 16.58 29.25 -34.17
C TYR A 141 17.13 30.68 -34.13
N HIS A 142 17.35 31.23 -32.93
CA HIS A 142 17.99 32.54 -32.76
C HIS A 142 19.43 32.55 -33.26
N TYR A 143 20.14 31.43 -33.15
CA TYR A 143 21.45 31.26 -33.73
C TYR A 143 21.42 31.27 -35.27
N GLN A 144 20.53 30.50 -35.89
CA GLN A 144 20.43 30.42 -37.37
C GLN A 144 19.90 31.71 -38.01
N SER A 145 19.11 32.50 -37.28
CA SER A 145 18.61 33.81 -37.72
C SER A 145 19.58 34.97 -37.46
N ASN A 146 20.72 34.71 -36.83
CA ASN A 146 21.71 35.74 -36.50
C ASN A 146 22.34 36.33 -37.79
N PRO A 147 22.31 37.66 -37.99
CA PRO A 147 22.82 38.31 -39.21
C PRO A 147 24.31 38.02 -39.49
N ILE A 148 25.09 37.62 -38.49
CA ILE A 148 26.50 37.20 -38.64
C ILE A 148 26.61 35.95 -39.53
N LEU A 149 25.68 34.99 -39.42
CA LEU A 149 25.68 33.77 -40.25
C LEU A 149 25.32 34.06 -41.72
N LYS A 150 24.48 35.08 -41.95
CA LYS A 150 24.17 35.59 -43.30
C LYS A 150 25.34 36.37 -43.89
N ALA A 151 26.10 37.08 -43.06
CA ALA A 151 27.32 37.76 -43.46
C ALA A 151 28.42 36.78 -43.84
N ASP A 152 28.58 35.64 -43.15
CA ASP A 152 29.55 34.58 -43.49
C ASP A 152 29.31 33.95 -44.86
N ASN A 153 28.06 33.64 -45.22
CA ASN A 153 27.75 33.15 -46.57
C ASN A 153 28.04 34.20 -47.65
N ALA A 154 27.91 35.48 -47.31
CA ALA A 154 28.28 36.58 -48.20
C ALA A 154 29.80 36.77 -48.27
N ILE A 155 30.53 36.64 -47.16
CA ILE A 155 31.99 36.78 -47.06
C ILE A 155 32.71 35.59 -47.72
N ALA A 156 32.24 34.36 -47.55
CA ALA A 156 32.77 33.19 -48.24
C ALA A 156 32.57 33.30 -49.76
N ALA A 157 31.41 33.79 -50.21
CA ALA A 157 31.17 34.10 -51.62
C ALA A 157 32.03 35.28 -52.14
N PHE A 158 32.39 36.23 -51.26
CA PHE A 158 33.25 37.40 -51.57
C PHE A 158 34.75 37.04 -51.60
N SER A 159 35.18 36.10 -50.76
CA SER A 159 36.57 35.63 -50.64
C SER A 159 37.02 34.90 -51.90
N ASP A 160 36.12 34.20 -52.58
CA ASP A 160 36.41 33.53 -53.85
C ASP A 160 36.60 34.52 -55.02
N THR A 161 36.32 35.82 -54.82
CA THR A 161 36.27 36.82 -55.91
C THR A 161 37.36 37.90 -55.90
N LEU A 162 38.23 38.05 -54.88
CA LEU A 162 39.18 39.18 -54.87
C LEU A 162 40.60 38.90 -54.32
N LEU A 163 41.59 39.42 -55.07
CA LEU A 163 42.95 39.75 -54.62
C LEU A 163 42.88 41.02 -53.74
N LEU A 164 43.03 40.89 -52.42
CA LEU A 164 42.97 42.02 -51.47
C LEU A 164 44.35 42.42 -50.91
N GLU A 165 44.51 43.72 -50.60
CA GLU A 165 45.73 44.32 -50.02
C GLU A 165 45.89 44.00 -48.52
N LYS A 166 47.16 43.92 -48.08
CA LYS A 166 47.61 43.42 -46.76
C LYS A 166 46.93 44.02 -45.52
N ASP A 167 46.56 45.30 -45.55
CA ASP A 167 45.98 45.98 -44.38
C ASP A 167 44.49 45.64 -44.18
N GLN A 168 43.77 45.36 -45.26
CA GLN A 168 42.39 44.83 -45.19
C GLN A 168 42.41 43.38 -44.71
N ILE A 169 43.42 42.59 -45.09
CA ILE A 169 43.63 41.23 -44.59
C ILE A 169 43.84 41.24 -43.07
N PHE A 170 44.57 42.21 -42.51
CA PHE A 170 44.85 42.28 -41.07
C PHE A 170 43.59 42.60 -40.22
N GLN A 171 42.75 43.52 -40.66
CA GLN A 171 41.46 43.81 -40.01
C GLN A 171 40.47 42.64 -40.16
N ILE A 172 40.41 42.01 -41.34
CA ILE A 172 39.62 40.79 -41.57
C ILE A 172 40.09 39.66 -40.65
N THR A 173 41.40 39.51 -40.42
CA THR A 173 41.89 38.47 -39.50
C THR A 173 41.49 38.71 -38.04
N GLN A 174 41.50 39.96 -37.57
CA GLN A 174 41.11 40.28 -36.19
C GLN A 174 39.60 40.08 -35.94
N ASP A 175 38.77 40.51 -36.88
CA ASP A 175 37.33 40.26 -36.84
C ASP A 175 37.01 38.77 -37.01
N SER A 176 37.80 38.04 -37.82
CA SER A 176 37.65 36.59 -37.99
C SER A 176 37.97 35.82 -36.70
N ASP A 177 38.96 36.22 -35.92
CA ASP A 177 39.31 35.56 -34.66
C ASP A 177 38.20 35.71 -33.60
N GLU A 178 37.57 36.90 -33.51
CA GLU A 178 36.44 37.14 -32.61
C GLU A 178 35.21 36.31 -33.04
N ILE A 179 34.93 36.27 -34.35
CA ILE A 179 33.84 35.46 -34.92
C ILE A 179 34.08 33.96 -34.68
N ILE A 180 35.30 33.46 -34.90
CA ILE A 180 35.69 32.08 -34.66
C ILE A 180 35.55 31.73 -33.17
N HIS A 181 36.03 32.59 -32.26
CA HIS A 181 35.89 32.37 -30.82
C HIS A 181 34.43 32.36 -30.35
N LYS A 182 33.60 33.26 -30.90
CA LYS A 182 32.16 33.28 -30.61
C LYS A 182 31.47 32.02 -31.09
N ARG A 183 31.82 31.51 -32.28
CA ARG A 183 31.29 30.28 -32.86
C ARG A 183 31.71 29.04 -32.07
N ILE A 184 32.98 28.94 -31.68
CA ILE A 184 33.47 27.86 -30.81
C ILE A 184 32.71 27.86 -29.49
N ARG A 185 32.54 29.04 -28.86
CA ARG A 185 31.79 29.17 -27.60
C ARG A 185 30.32 28.74 -27.74
N GLN A 186 29.65 29.13 -28.83
CA GLN A 186 28.25 28.77 -29.09
C GLN A 186 28.08 27.28 -29.39
N ASN A 187 28.98 26.68 -30.17
CA ASN A 187 28.97 25.24 -30.41
C ASN A 187 29.21 24.45 -29.11
N ILE A 188 30.11 24.92 -28.24
CA ILE A 188 30.35 24.32 -26.92
C ILE A 188 29.09 24.42 -26.05
N GLN A 189 28.42 25.57 -26.00
CA GLN A 189 27.18 25.74 -25.24
C GLN A 189 26.08 24.80 -25.73
N PHE A 190 25.90 24.68 -27.05
CA PHE A 190 24.93 23.76 -27.63
C PHE A 190 25.26 22.29 -27.31
N ILE A 191 26.53 21.87 -27.39
CA ILE A 191 26.95 20.51 -27.01
C ILE A 191 26.69 20.23 -25.54
N ILE A 192 27.00 21.17 -24.64
CA ILE A 192 26.72 21.05 -23.20
C ILE A 192 25.22 20.88 -22.97
N ALA A 193 24.41 21.71 -23.62
CA ALA A 193 22.97 21.69 -23.45
C ALA A 193 22.33 20.41 -24.00
N LEU A 194 22.81 19.93 -25.15
CA LEU A 194 22.38 18.65 -25.71
C LEU A 194 22.81 17.45 -24.85
N SER A 195 24.01 17.47 -24.29
CA SER A 195 24.50 16.45 -23.35
C SER A 195 23.65 16.39 -22.08
N TYR A 196 23.27 17.56 -21.54
CA TYR A 196 22.34 17.64 -20.42
C TYR A 196 21.00 17.00 -20.76
N ILE A 197 20.41 17.33 -21.91
CA ILE A 197 19.15 16.73 -22.38
C ILE A 197 19.26 15.21 -22.53
N LEU A 198 20.32 14.69 -23.14
CA LEU A 198 20.48 13.25 -23.26
C LEU A 198 20.62 12.56 -21.91
N THR A 199 21.33 13.18 -20.97
CA THR A 199 21.51 12.64 -19.62
C THR A 199 20.17 12.64 -18.86
N SER A 200 19.41 13.74 -18.92
CA SER A 200 18.06 13.83 -18.36
C SER A 200 17.12 12.78 -18.97
N PHE A 201 17.18 12.59 -20.29
CA PHE A 201 16.37 11.57 -20.97
C PHE A 201 16.77 10.14 -20.59
N ALA A 202 18.06 9.86 -20.48
CA ALA A 202 18.56 8.55 -20.03
C ALA A 202 18.15 8.24 -18.58
N SER A 203 18.22 9.25 -17.69
CA SER A 203 17.74 9.15 -16.31
C SER A 203 16.23 8.88 -16.27
N PHE A 204 15.45 9.60 -17.08
CA PHE A 204 14.03 9.37 -17.23
C PHE A 204 13.73 7.93 -17.68
N LEU A 205 14.38 7.43 -18.73
CA LEU A 205 14.19 6.06 -19.23
C LEU A 205 14.55 5.01 -18.16
N PHE A 206 15.59 5.26 -17.36
CA PHE A 206 15.94 4.39 -16.25
C PHE A 206 14.85 4.35 -15.17
N GLN A 207 14.29 5.50 -14.80
CA GLN A 207 13.18 5.55 -13.82
C GLN A 207 11.92 4.89 -14.38
N PHE A 208 11.62 5.12 -15.66
CA PHE A 208 10.52 4.47 -16.35
C PHE A 208 10.67 2.94 -16.42
N GLU A 209 11.86 2.43 -16.75
CA GLU A 209 12.16 0.99 -16.80
C GLU A 209 11.88 0.31 -15.45
N ASN A 210 12.31 0.97 -14.36
CA ASN A 210 12.20 0.45 -13.00
C ASN A 210 10.88 0.80 -12.29
N SER A 211 9.96 1.50 -12.97
CA SER A 211 8.68 1.91 -12.38
C SER A 211 7.76 0.73 -12.08
N THR A 212 6.89 0.87 -11.08
CA THR A 212 5.90 -0.16 -10.70
C THR A 212 4.60 -0.10 -11.50
N LEU A 213 4.50 0.85 -12.44
CA LEU A 213 3.35 1.05 -13.29
C LEU A 213 2.87 -0.21 -14.02
N GLU A 214 1.55 -0.30 -14.19
CA GLU A 214 0.92 -1.33 -15.01
C GLU A 214 1.31 -1.21 -16.49
N SER A 215 1.33 -2.36 -17.20
CA SER A 215 1.79 -2.48 -18.59
C SER A 215 1.07 -1.51 -19.55
N ASN A 216 -0.24 -1.30 -19.39
CA ASN A 216 -0.99 -0.37 -20.22
C ASN A 216 -0.53 1.08 -20.04
N SER A 217 -0.33 1.51 -18.79
CA SER A 217 0.18 2.86 -18.47
C SER A 217 1.60 3.04 -19.01
N LYS A 218 2.46 2.02 -18.88
CA LYS A 218 3.81 2.01 -19.46
C LYS A 218 3.75 2.17 -20.99
N SER A 219 2.90 1.41 -21.69
CA SER A 219 2.79 1.49 -23.15
C SER A 219 2.37 2.87 -23.66
N VAL A 220 1.38 3.51 -23.03
CA VAL A 220 0.93 4.86 -23.41
C VAL A 220 2.03 5.90 -23.21
N LEU A 221 2.69 5.85 -22.06
CA LEU A 221 3.83 6.71 -21.74
C LEU A 221 4.96 6.50 -22.75
N TYR A 222 5.39 5.25 -22.96
CA TYR A 222 6.43 4.89 -23.92
C TYR A 222 6.13 5.44 -25.32
N THR A 223 4.89 5.29 -25.81
CA THR A 223 4.49 5.81 -27.12
C THR A 223 4.71 7.33 -27.22
N LYS A 224 4.31 8.08 -26.18
CA LYS A 224 4.54 9.54 -26.12
C LYS A 224 6.04 9.86 -26.12
N PHE A 225 6.85 9.12 -25.35
CA PHE A 225 8.30 9.33 -25.28
C PHE A 225 9.03 8.99 -26.56
N HIS A 226 8.70 7.85 -27.15
CA HIS A 226 9.32 7.38 -28.38
C HIS A 226 9.05 8.35 -29.52
N LEU A 227 7.80 8.79 -29.68
CA LEU A 227 7.45 9.82 -30.67
C LEU A 227 8.21 11.12 -30.43
N TYR A 228 8.33 11.55 -29.18
CA TYR A 228 9.06 12.76 -28.81
C TYR A 228 10.57 12.63 -29.11
N TYR A 229 11.17 11.51 -28.74
CA TYR A 229 12.58 11.23 -29.02
C TYR A 229 12.85 11.28 -30.51
N LEU A 230 12.07 10.56 -31.32
CA LEU A 230 12.25 10.52 -32.76
C LEU A 230 12.10 11.89 -33.43
N THR A 231 11.07 12.65 -33.04
CA THR A 231 10.73 13.91 -33.73
C THR A 231 11.56 15.10 -33.29
N LYS A 232 12.11 15.07 -32.07
CA LYS A 232 12.82 16.20 -31.48
C LYS A 232 14.29 15.90 -31.23
N ILE A 233 14.57 14.93 -30.36
CA ILE A 233 15.93 14.65 -29.91
C ILE A 233 16.74 14.00 -31.02
N GLY A 234 16.20 13.01 -31.71
CA GLY A 234 16.85 12.30 -32.81
C GLY A 234 17.24 13.24 -33.94
N VAL A 235 16.39 14.22 -34.26
CA VAL A 235 16.69 15.25 -35.26
C VAL A 235 17.88 16.12 -34.82
N HIS A 236 17.91 16.56 -33.56
CA HIS A 236 19.02 17.34 -33.00
C HIS A 236 20.31 16.53 -32.92
N ILE A 237 20.26 15.28 -32.47
CA ILE A 237 21.40 14.35 -32.48
C ILE A 237 21.97 14.24 -33.89
N TYR A 238 21.13 13.96 -34.89
CA TYR A 238 21.55 13.80 -36.28
C TYR A 238 22.20 15.06 -36.84
N GLY A 239 21.59 16.23 -36.61
CA GLY A 239 22.14 17.53 -37.00
C GLY A 239 23.49 17.81 -36.34
N THR A 240 23.63 17.46 -35.06
CA THR A 240 24.85 17.66 -34.28
C THR A 240 25.97 16.74 -34.75
N PHE A 241 25.70 15.45 -34.96
CA PHE A 241 26.69 14.49 -35.47
C PHE A 241 27.26 14.91 -36.83
N LYS A 242 26.40 15.43 -37.72
CA LYS A 242 26.83 15.95 -39.02
C LYS A 242 27.82 17.12 -38.90
N ILE A 243 27.70 17.93 -37.85
CA ILE A 243 28.60 19.06 -37.57
C ILE A 243 29.83 18.61 -36.76
N ALA A 244 29.63 17.72 -35.79
CA ALA A 244 30.61 17.31 -34.80
C ALA A 244 31.63 16.28 -35.33
N THR A 245 31.35 15.58 -36.43
CA THR A 245 32.35 14.73 -37.14
C THR A 245 33.62 15.49 -37.57
N GLN A 246 33.65 16.81 -37.39
CA GLN A 246 34.82 17.68 -37.55
C GLN A 246 35.58 17.97 -36.23
N ILE A 247 35.14 17.45 -35.08
CA ILE A 247 35.64 17.77 -33.71
C ILE A 247 35.83 16.49 -32.87
N THR A 248 36.95 16.38 -32.14
CA THR A 248 37.44 15.15 -31.48
C THR A 248 36.70 14.69 -30.21
N TYR A 249 35.69 15.43 -29.70
CA TYR A 249 35.06 15.18 -28.38
C TYR A 249 33.77 14.33 -28.43
N LEU A 250 33.69 13.34 -29.32
CA LEU A 250 32.44 12.64 -29.66
C LEU A 250 32.19 11.30 -28.93
N GLU A 251 33.19 10.68 -28.33
CA GLU A 251 33.07 9.27 -27.88
C GLU A 251 32.04 9.05 -26.77
N GLU A 252 32.05 9.87 -25.72
CA GLU A 252 31.08 9.77 -24.62
C GLU A 252 29.64 10.00 -25.09
N TYR A 253 29.46 10.91 -26.05
CA TYR A 253 28.16 11.24 -26.63
C TYR A 253 27.58 10.08 -27.45
N VAL A 254 28.41 9.42 -28.25
CA VAL A 254 28.04 8.21 -29.01
C VAL A 254 27.55 7.12 -28.06
N VAL A 255 28.23 6.92 -26.92
CA VAL A 255 27.87 5.89 -25.94
C VAL A 255 26.49 6.16 -25.33
N ILE A 256 26.20 7.42 -24.96
CA ILE A 256 24.89 7.79 -24.39
C ILE A 256 23.77 7.60 -25.41
N VAL A 257 23.95 8.09 -26.65
CA VAL A 257 22.95 7.93 -27.73
C VAL A 257 22.69 6.46 -28.03
N LYS A 258 23.74 5.65 -28.12
CA LYS A 258 23.61 4.20 -28.33
C LYS A 258 22.83 3.54 -27.20
N THR A 259 23.15 3.88 -25.95
CA THR A 259 22.45 3.35 -24.77
C THR A 259 20.96 3.70 -24.79
N ILE A 260 20.61 4.92 -25.19
CA ILE A 260 19.22 5.35 -25.35
C ILE A 260 18.51 4.54 -26.45
N ASN A 261 19.13 4.41 -27.63
CA ASN A 261 18.57 3.65 -28.75
C ASN A 261 18.35 2.17 -28.38
N ASP A 262 19.35 1.52 -27.79
CA ASP A 262 19.25 0.11 -27.38
C ASP A 262 18.10 -0.11 -26.39
N LYS A 263 17.87 0.84 -25.46
CA LYS A 263 16.72 0.80 -24.55
C LYS A 263 15.39 1.02 -25.26
N LEU A 264 15.32 1.97 -26.19
CA LEU A 264 14.10 2.23 -26.96
C LEU A 264 13.72 1.01 -27.82
N ASP A 265 14.68 0.37 -28.48
CA ASP A 265 14.47 -0.83 -29.30
C ASP A 265 14.00 -2.02 -28.46
N LYS A 266 14.56 -2.18 -27.24
CA LYS A 266 14.10 -3.19 -26.29
C LYS A 266 12.63 -2.97 -25.94
N PHE A 267 12.25 -1.75 -25.61
CA PHE A 267 10.86 -1.42 -25.29
C PHE A 267 9.93 -1.55 -26.49
N GLU A 268 10.37 -1.19 -27.70
CA GLU A 268 9.57 -1.35 -28.91
C GLU A 268 9.18 -2.82 -29.09
N LYS A 269 10.14 -3.74 -28.94
CA LYS A 269 9.89 -5.19 -29.01
C LYS A 269 8.99 -5.69 -27.88
N GLU A 270 9.10 -5.12 -26.68
CA GLU A 270 8.29 -5.50 -25.52
C GLU A 270 6.82 -5.07 -25.67
N TYR A 271 6.58 -3.93 -26.31
CA TYR A 271 5.25 -3.33 -26.46
C TYR A 271 4.71 -3.35 -27.91
N ASP A 272 5.37 -4.06 -28.83
CA ASP A 272 5.09 -4.10 -30.29
C ASP A 272 3.66 -4.54 -30.64
N SER A 273 3.01 -5.28 -29.73
CA SER A 273 1.61 -5.72 -29.89
C SER A 273 0.57 -4.62 -29.61
N ILE A 274 0.98 -3.49 -29.03
CA ILE A 274 0.10 -2.42 -28.53
C ILE A 274 0.34 -1.09 -29.27
N ILE A 275 1.51 -0.90 -29.89
CA ILE A 275 1.92 0.37 -30.50
C ILE A 275 1.56 0.41 -32.00
N PRO A 276 0.89 1.46 -32.50
CA PRO A 276 0.71 1.62 -33.94
C PRO A 276 2.05 1.83 -34.64
N LYS A 277 2.35 1.03 -35.68
CA LYS A 277 3.59 1.12 -36.46
C LYS A 277 3.72 2.50 -37.12
N ILE A 278 4.68 3.31 -36.67
CA ILE A 278 5.03 4.59 -37.28
C ILE A 278 6.29 4.38 -38.13
N GLN A 279 6.16 4.45 -39.45
CA GLN A 279 7.33 4.45 -40.35
C GLN A 279 8.03 5.81 -40.31
N ILE A 280 9.30 5.82 -39.91
CA ILE A 280 10.15 7.01 -39.92
C ILE A 280 10.85 7.12 -41.28
N PRO A 281 10.79 8.26 -41.99
CA PRO A 281 11.59 8.47 -43.19
C PRO A 281 13.08 8.54 -42.84
N GLY A 282 13.89 7.58 -43.31
CA GLY A 282 15.36 7.62 -43.22
C GLY A 282 16.04 6.70 -42.20
N SER A 283 15.31 5.78 -41.54
CA SER A 283 15.87 4.89 -40.51
C SER A 283 16.87 3.82 -40.99
N GLN A 284 17.18 3.76 -42.29
CA GLN A 284 18.15 2.79 -42.86
C GLN A 284 19.62 3.27 -42.83
N LEU A 285 19.92 4.42 -42.21
CA LEU A 285 21.24 5.07 -42.27
C LEU A 285 21.90 5.31 -40.90
N ILE A 286 21.45 4.65 -39.84
CA ILE A 286 22.14 4.60 -38.53
C ILE A 286 22.81 3.24 -38.37
#